data_AF-A0A2H6NAQ3-F1
#
_entry.id   AF-A0A2H6NAQ3-F1
#
_cell.length_a   1.000
_cell.length_b   1.000
_cell.length_c   1.000
_cell.angle_alpha   90.00
_cell.angle_beta   90.00
_cell.angle_gamma   90.00
#
_symmetry.space_group_name_H-M   'P 1'
#
loop_
_entity.id
_entity.type
_entity.pdbx_description
1 polymer ?
#
loop_
_entity_poly.entity_id
_entity_poly.type
_entity_poly.pdbx_seq_one_letter_code
_entity_poly.pdbx_strand_id
1 'polypeptide(L)'
;MELVPGGDFLSFLRKKKDELKNKQLVKFSLDVAAGMAYLESKNCIHRDLAARNCLVGENNVLKISDFGMSRQEDDGVYSSSGLKQIPIKWTAPEALNYGRYTSESDIWSYGIFLWETFSLGVCPYPGMTNQQAREQVEKGYRMSAPQKCPEDIYKIMQRCWDYNPEMRPKFSEIHKELSALKKKVTS
;
A
#
# COMPACT_ATOMS: atom_id res chain seq x y z
N MET A 1 5.68 22.58 -2.79
CA MET A 1 5.43 21.29 -3.49
C MET A 1 6.42 21.20 -4.63
N GLU A 2 7.28 20.19 -4.62
CA GLU A 2 8.17 19.88 -5.73
C GLU A 2 7.29 19.47 -6.92
N LEU A 3 7.48 20.08 -8.10
CA LEU A 3 6.68 19.79 -9.29
C LEU A 3 7.22 18.47 -9.88
N VAL A 4 6.54 17.36 -9.61
CA VAL A 4 7.03 16.03 -9.99
C VAL A 4 6.60 15.72 -11.44
N PRO A 5 7.54 15.61 -12.40
CA PRO A 5 7.22 15.54 -13.84
C PRO A 5 6.50 14.26 -14.26
N GLY A 6 6.59 13.17 -13.47
CA GLY A 6 5.92 11.90 -13.76
C GLY A 6 4.46 11.81 -13.32
N GLY A 7 3.96 12.79 -12.55
CA GLY A 7 2.60 12.77 -12.00
C GLY A 7 2.38 11.71 -10.91
N ASP A 8 1.12 11.44 -10.59
CA ASP A 8 0.74 10.40 -9.63
C ASP A 8 0.94 9.00 -10.21
N PHE A 9 1.30 8.06 -9.33
CA PHE A 9 1.67 6.70 -9.73
C PHE A 9 0.49 5.90 -10.28
N LEU A 10 -0.74 6.15 -9.82
CA LEU A 10 -1.93 5.48 -10.36
C LEU A 10 -2.13 5.83 -11.84
N SER A 11 -2.04 7.11 -12.19
CA SER A 11 -2.09 7.58 -13.58
C SER A 11 -0.93 7.01 -14.41
N PHE A 12 0.27 6.97 -13.83
CA PHE A 12 1.44 6.38 -14.47
C PHE A 12 1.25 4.89 -14.81
N LEU A 13 0.78 4.08 -13.86
CA LEU A 13 0.50 2.65 -14.07
C LEU A 13 -0.45 2.42 -15.23
N ARG A 14 -1.56 3.18 -15.28
CA ARG A 14 -2.58 3.05 -16.32
C ARG A 14 -2.05 3.46 -17.70
N LYS A 15 -1.25 4.54 -17.76
CA LYS A 15 -0.66 5.05 -19.00
C LYS A 15 0.42 4.10 -19.57
N LYS A 16 1.15 3.41 -18.71
CA LYS A 16 2.31 2.58 -19.07
C LYS A 16 2.07 1.07 -18.94
N LYS A 17 0.83 0.64 -18.74
CA LYS A 17 0.46 -0.76 -18.47
C LYS A 17 1.07 -1.78 -19.44
N ASP A 18 1.19 -1.45 -20.72
CA ASP A 18 1.69 -2.35 -21.77
C ASP A 18 3.23 -2.39 -21.85
N GLU A 19 3.91 -1.41 -21.24
CA GLU A 19 5.37 -1.29 -21.20
C GLU A 19 5.99 -1.86 -19.90
N LEU A 20 5.19 -1.93 -18.84
CA LEU A 20 5.66 -2.26 -17.51
C LEU A 20 5.91 -3.76 -17.33
N LYS A 21 7.10 -4.09 -16.84
CA LYS A 21 7.50 -5.46 -16.48
C LYS A 21 7.52 -5.65 -14.96
N ASN A 22 7.34 -6.90 -14.51
CA ASN A 22 7.39 -7.26 -13.08
C ASN A 22 8.63 -6.72 -12.36
N LYS A 23 9.80 -6.68 -13.03
CA LYS A 23 11.02 -6.08 -12.49
C LYS A 23 10.86 -4.60 -12.08
N GLN A 24 10.15 -3.81 -12.89
CA GLN A 24 9.87 -2.40 -12.57
C GLN A 24 8.84 -2.30 -11.46
N LEU A 25 7.78 -3.12 -11.48
CA LEU A 25 6.77 -3.16 -10.44
C LEU A 25 7.37 -3.50 -9.07
N VAL A 26 8.27 -4.48 -9.00
CA VAL A 26 9.01 -4.81 -7.77
C VAL A 26 9.91 -3.66 -7.32
N LYS A 27 10.57 -2.94 -8.24
CA LYS A 27 11.34 -1.73 -7.89
C LYS A 27 10.43 -0.67 -7.25
N PHE A 28 9.28 -0.41 -7.85
CA PHE A 28 8.30 0.54 -7.33
C PHE A 28 7.80 0.17 -5.94
N SER A 29 7.48 -1.12 -5.73
CA SER A 29 7.10 -1.63 -4.41
C SER A 29 8.22 -1.45 -3.38
N LEU A 30 9.48 -1.66 -3.77
CA LEU A 30 10.64 -1.48 -2.90
C LEU A 30 10.82 -0.01 -2.47
N ASP A 31 10.70 0.92 -3.41
CA ASP A 31 10.84 2.36 -3.14
C ASP A 31 9.80 2.83 -2.10
N VAL A 32 8.54 2.39 -2.24
CA VAL A 32 7.47 2.72 -1.28
C VAL A 32 7.66 1.99 0.06
N ALA A 33 8.10 0.73 0.06
CA ALA A 33 8.40 0.03 1.31
C ALA A 33 9.52 0.71 2.11
N ALA A 34 10.55 1.22 1.43
CA ALA A 34 11.63 1.96 2.06
C ALA A 34 11.12 3.26 2.71
N GLY A 35 10.28 4.02 2.01
CA GLY A 35 9.67 5.23 2.55
C GLY A 35 8.76 4.94 3.75
N MET A 36 7.93 3.91 3.68
CA MET A 36 7.05 3.53 4.78
C MET A 36 7.81 2.98 6.00
N ALA A 37 8.91 2.22 5.78
CA ALA A 37 9.80 1.80 6.86
C ALA A 37 10.45 2.99 7.58
N TYR A 38 10.76 4.07 6.84
CA TYR A 38 11.22 5.31 7.45
C TYR A 38 10.13 5.96 8.31
N LEU A 39 8.89 6.07 7.81
CA LEU A 39 7.77 6.62 8.59
C LEU A 39 7.49 5.79 9.86
N GLU A 40 7.47 4.46 9.73
CA GLU A 40 7.36 3.51 10.85
C GLU A 40 8.44 3.78 11.91
N SER A 41 9.70 3.98 11.50
CA SER A 41 10.81 4.30 12.43
C SER A 41 10.68 5.65 13.15
N LYS A 42 9.78 6.51 12.69
CA LYS A 42 9.47 7.83 13.27
C LYS A 42 8.14 7.84 14.02
N ASN A 43 7.52 6.67 14.21
CA ASN A 43 6.14 6.54 14.72
C ASN A 43 5.16 7.46 13.96
N CYS A 44 5.38 7.61 12.65
CA CYS A 44 4.54 8.41 11.78
C CYS A 44 3.62 7.48 10.98
N ILE A 45 2.31 7.66 11.15
CA ILE A 45 1.27 6.89 10.50
C ILE A 45 0.78 7.68 9.30
N HIS A 46 0.82 7.10 8.10
CA HIS A 46 0.44 7.75 6.85
C HIS A 46 -1.07 7.93 6.72
N ARG A 47 -1.86 6.87 6.99
CA ARG A 47 -3.34 6.82 7.00
C ARG A 47 -4.03 6.91 5.63
N ASP A 48 -3.32 7.26 4.57
CA ASP A 48 -3.83 7.24 3.19
C ASP A 48 -2.85 6.66 2.17
N LEU A 49 -2.19 5.56 2.51
CA LEU A 49 -1.24 4.97 1.56
C LEU A 49 -2.01 4.30 0.40
N ALA A 50 -1.81 4.83 -0.81
CA ALA A 50 -2.43 4.35 -2.04
C ALA A 50 -1.57 4.74 -3.25
N ALA A 51 -1.78 4.08 -4.39
CA ALA A 51 -1.04 4.42 -5.61
C ALA A 51 -1.24 5.89 -6.04
N ARG A 52 -2.44 6.45 -5.85
CA ARG A 52 -2.72 7.88 -6.14
C ARG A 52 -1.92 8.86 -5.28
N ASN A 53 -1.46 8.42 -4.10
CA ASN A 53 -0.71 9.23 -3.15
C ASN A 53 0.80 8.91 -3.21
N CYS A 54 1.26 8.31 -4.30
CA CYS A 54 2.67 8.19 -4.62
C CYS A 54 2.98 8.97 -5.90
N LEU A 55 4.16 9.60 -5.97
CA LEU A 55 4.59 10.40 -7.11
C LEU A 55 5.80 9.76 -7.80
N VAL A 56 5.80 9.78 -9.13
CA VAL A 56 6.88 9.23 -9.95
C VAL A 56 7.93 10.32 -10.22
N GLY A 57 9.02 10.28 -9.48
CA GLY A 57 10.16 11.19 -9.63
C GLY A 57 11.08 10.85 -10.80
N GLU A 58 12.20 11.55 -10.86
CA GLU A 58 13.26 11.28 -11.84
C GLU A 58 13.73 9.83 -11.79
N ASN A 59 14.14 9.29 -12.95
CA ASN A 59 14.61 7.91 -13.10
C ASN A 59 13.62 6.83 -12.60
N ASN A 60 12.31 7.14 -12.65
CA ASN A 60 11.23 6.26 -12.18
C ASN A 60 11.46 5.82 -10.73
N VAL A 61 11.84 6.76 -9.86
CA VAL A 61 11.87 6.54 -8.40
C VAL A 61 10.53 6.96 -7.82
N LEU A 62 9.88 6.07 -7.08
CA LEU A 62 8.64 6.42 -6.39
C LEU A 62 8.92 7.11 -5.06
N LYS A 63 8.13 8.14 -4.78
CA LYS A 63 8.10 8.82 -3.48
C LYS A 63 6.68 8.83 -2.93
N ILE A 64 6.54 8.61 -1.64
CA ILE A 64 5.26 8.76 -0.93
C ILE A 64 4.93 10.24 -0.85
N SER A 65 3.66 10.59 -0.96
CA SER A 65 3.16 11.96 -0.93
C SER A 65 1.81 12.03 -0.21
N ASP A 66 1.27 13.25 -0.10
CA ASP A 66 0.01 13.54 0.58
C ASP A 66 -0.02 13.10 2.06
N PHE A 67 0.81 13.76 2.85
CA PHE A 67 0.84 13.61 4.31
C PHE A 67 -0.28 14.38 5.01
N GLY A 68 -1.33 14.84 4.30
CA GLY A 68 -2.39 15.66 4.87
C GLY A 68 -3.17 14.97 6.00
N MET A 69 -3.18 13.63 5.99
CA MET A 69 -3.79 12.81 7.04
C MET A 69 -2.77 12.21 8.00
N SER A 70 -1.47 12.37 7.75
CA SER A 70 -0.43 11.71 8.54
C SER A 70 -0.34 12.27 9.96
N ARG A 71 -0.03 11.41 10.92
CA ARG A 71 0.08 11.77 12.34
C ARG A 71 1.30 11.09 12.93
N GLN A 72 2.08 11.85 13.71
CA GLN A 72 3.18 11.33 14.50
C GLN A 72 2.69 11.23 15.94
N GLU A 73 2.71 10.02 16.49
CA GLU A 73 2.23 9.74 17.85
C GLU A 73 3.34 9.03 18.63
N ASP A 74 3.62 9.48 19.85
CA ASP A 74 4.74 8.92 20.64
C ASP A 74 4.51 7.45 21.00
N ASP A 75 3.27 7.04 21.22
CA ASP A 75 2.85 5.67 21.50
C ASP A 75 2.53 4.85 20.22
N GLY A 76 2.61 5.48 19.04
CA GLY A 76 2.33 4.85 17.75
C GLY A 76 0.86 4.55 17.47
N VAL A 77 -0.08 5.08 18.26
CA VAL A 77 -1.52 4.83 18.11
C VAL A 77 -2.29 6.14 17.96
N TYR A 78 -2.98 6.30 16.84
CA TYR A 78 -3.88 7.44 16.61
C TYR A 78 -5.34 6.99 16.66
N SER A 79 -6.14 7.65 17.49
CA SER A 79 -7.60 7.43 17.59
C SER A 79 -8.38 8.60 16.99
N SER A 80 -9.09 8.36 15.89
CA SER A 80 -9.91 9.38 15.21
C SER A 80 -11.36 9.37 15.69
N SER A 81 -11.89 10.52 16.13
CA SER A 81 -13.30 10.69 16.53
C SER A 81 -14.23 11.14 15.40
N GLY A 82 -13.72 11.37 14.18
CA GLY A 82 -14.49 11.94 13.06
C GLY A 82 -14.40 11.17 11.74
N LEU A 83 -15.54 11.08 11.04
CA LEU A 83 -15.72 10.51 9.69
C LEU A 83 -15.37 11.51 8.57
N LYS A 84 -14.16 12.10 8.58
CA LYS A 84 -13.65 12.74 7.36
C LYS A 84 -13.42 11.66 6.29
N GLN A 85 -13.53 11.99 5.00
CA GLN A 85 -13.46 11.07 3.85
C GLN A 85 -12.39 9.97 4.03
N ILE A 86 -12.82 8.79 4.51
CA ILE A 86 -11.95 7.65 4.75
C ILE A 86 -11.79 6.89 3.43
N PRO A 87 -10.56 6.53 3.01
CA PRO A 87 -10.31 5.71 1.83
C PRO A 87 -10.70 4.24 2.11
N ILE A 88 -12.00 3.95 2.15
CA ILE A 88 -12.55 2.68 2.67
C ILE A 88 -11.84 1.44 2.14
N LYS A 89 -11.58 1.36 0.83
CA LYS A 89 -10.96 0.19 0.19
C LYS A 89 -9.47 0.00 0.51
N TRP A 90 -8.81 1.00 1.09
CA TRP A 90 -7.41 0.92 1.52
C TRP A 90 -7.28 0.78 3.04
N THR A 91 -8.35 1.07 3.78
CA THR A 91 -8.28 1.18 5.24
C THR A 91 -8.45 -0.19 5.90
N ALA A 92 -7.61 -0.48 6.89
CA ALA A 92 -7.66 -1.72 7.65
C ALA A 92 -8.97 -1.84 8.47
N PRO A 93 -9.45 -3.08 8.76
CA PRO A 93 -10.69 -3.31 9.51
C PRO A 93 -10.71 -2.61 10.88
N GLU A 94 -9.62 -2.67 11.63
CA GLU A 94 -9.53 -2.05 12.96
C GLU A 94 -9.61 -0.52 12.91
N ALA A 95 -9.05 0.10 11.87
CA ALA A 95 -9.15 1.53 11.63
C ALA A 95 -10.57 1.93 11.17
N LEU A 96 -11.22 1.09 10.38
CA LEU A 96 -12.60 1.30 9.91
C LEU A 96 -13.67 1.09 10.99
N ASN A 97 -13.44 0.15 11.91
CA ASN A 97 -14.39 -0.23 12.95
C ASN A 97 -14.23 0.61 14.22
N TYR A 98 -12.99 0.92 14.58
CA TYR A 98 -12.66 1.52 15.88
C TYR A 98 -11.93 2.86 15.76
N GLY A 99 -11.66 3.34 14.54
CA GLY A 99 -10.90 4.57 14.34
C GLY A 99 -9.45 4.48 14.80
N ARG A 100 -8.93 3.26 15.04
CA ARG A 100 -7.59 2.97 15.56
C ARG A 100 -6.60 2.81 14.41
N TYR A 101 -5.78 3.83 14.19
CA TYR A 101 -4.73 3.85 13.19
C TYR A 101 -3.38 3.56 13.85
N THR A 102 -2.58 2.72 13.20
CA THR A 102 -1.23 2.31 13.62
C THR A 102 -0.36 2.01 12.38
N SER A 103 0.92 1.72 12.56
CA SER A 103 1.79 1.26 11.47
C SER A 103 1.25 -0.01 10.80
N GLU A 104 0.64 -0.93 11.55
CA GLU A 104 0.01 -2.15 11.03
C GLU A 104 -1.21 -1.84 10.15
N SER A 105 -1.93 -0.74 10.41
CA SER A 105 -3.01 -0.28 9.54
C SER A 105 -2.48 0.27 8.20
N ASP A 106 -1.28 0.86 8.20
CA ASP A 106 -0.59 1.24 6.98
C ASP A 106 -0.02 0.02 6.23
N ILE A 107 0.36 -1.06 6.93
CA ILE A 107 0.76 -2.33 6.29
C ILE A 107 -0.39 -2.92 5.49
N TRP A 108 -1.62 -2.89 6.02
CA TRP A 108 -2.81 -3.28 5.25
C TRP A 108 -2.95 -2.45 3.97
N SER A 109 -2.85 -1.12 4.12
CA SER A 109 -2.90 -0.17 3.00
C SER A 109 -1.80 -0.46 1.97
N TYR A 110 -0.61 -0.85 2.42
CA TYR A 110 0.51 -1.25 1.56
C TYR A 110 0.19 -2.54 0.78
N GLY A 111 -0.49 -3.51 1.39
CA GLY A 111 -0.99 -4.70 0.67
C GLY A 111 -1.94 -4.31 -0.48
N ILE A 112 -2.83 -3.34 -0.25
CA ILE A 112 -3.72 -2.80 -1.29
C ILE A 112 -2.91 -2.06 -2.37
N PHE A 113 -1.92 -1.25 -1.99
CA PHE A 113 -1.00 -0.58 -2.92
C PHE A 113 -0.23 -1.59 -3.80
N LEU A 114 0.24 -2.71 -3.24
CA LEU A 114 0.85 -3.78 -4.01
C LEU A 114 -0.16 -4.33 -5.02
N TRP A 115 -1.40 -4.59 -4.61
CA TRP A 115 -2.43 -5.08 -5.52
C TRP A 115 -2.71 -4.08 -6.65
N GLU A 116 -2.81 -2.78 -6.37
CA GLU A 116 -2.91 -1.73 -7.39
C GLU A 116 -1.72 -1.77 -8.36
N THR A 117 -0.50 -1.91 -7.82
CA THR A 117 0.74 -1.94 -8.61
C THR A 117 0.75 -3.12 -9.59
N PHE A 118 0.45 -4.32 -9.10
CA PHE A 118 0.50 -5.55 -9.91
C PHE A 118 -0.75 -5.78 -10.76
N SER A 119 -1.84 -5.07 -10.48
CA SER A 119 -3.01 -4.99 -11.36
C SER A 119 -2.93 -3.84 -12.37
N LEU A 120 -1.82 -3.09 -12.39
CA LEU A 120 -1.59 -1.97 -13.30
C LEU A 120 -2.63 -0.84 -13.15
N GLY A 121 -3.00 -0.55 -11.90
CA GLY A 121 -3.85 0.58 -11.52
C GLY A 121 -5.36 0.30 -11.60
N VAL A 122 -5.77 -0.98 -11.56
CA VAL A 122 -7.18 -1.35 -11.41
C VAL A 122 -7.66 -0.90 -10.02
N CYS A 123 -8.93 -0.47 -9.94
CA CYS A 123 -9.53 -0.10 -8.66
C CYS A 123 -9.64 -1.34 -7.75
N PRO A 124 -9.17 -1.28 -6.49
CA PRO A 124 -9.31 -2.39 -5.54
C PRO A 124 -10.76 -2.84 -5.38
N TYR A 125 -10.95 -4.13 -5.11
CA TYR A 125 -12.26 -4.78 -5.00
C TYR A 125 -13.13 -4.50 -6.24
N PRO A 126 -12.71 -4.98 -7.42
CA PRO A 126 -13.41 -4.69 -8.68
C PRO A 126 -14.85 -5.20 -8.62
N GLY A 127 -15.78 -4.37 -9.09
CA GLY A 127 -17.22 -4.67 -9.04
C GLY A 127 -17.89 -4.48 -7.68
N MET A 128 -17.15 -4.10 -6.62
CA MET A 128 -17.71 -3.84 -5.30
C MET A 128 -17.77 -2.35 -4.99
N THR A 129 -18.86 -1.91 -4.36
CA THR A 129 -18.95 -0.60 -3.69
C THR A 129 -18.08 -0.58 -2.43
N ASN A 130 -17.86 0.59 -1.84
CA ASN A 130 -17.13 0.70 -0.57
C ASN A 130 -17.78 -0.11 0.56
N GLN A 131 -19.12 -0.09 0.64
CA GLN A 131 -19.85 -0.87 1.64
C GLN A 131 -19.69 -2.37 1.41
N GLN A 132 -19.86 -2.84 0.17
CA GLN A 132 -19.69 -4.25 -0.17
C GLN A 132 -18.26 -4.73 0.12
N ALA A 133 -17.24 -3.94 -0.24
CA ALA A 133 -15.84 -4.29 0.03
C ALA A 133 -15.59 -4.43 1.54
N ARG A 134 -16.09 -3.48 2.35
CA ARG A 134 -16.00 -3.57 3.82
C ARG A 134 -16.66 -4.84 4.35
N GLU A 135 -17.91 -5.11 3.96
CA GLU A 135 -18.67 -6.28 4.42
C GLU A 135 -17.99 -7.60 4.04
N GLN A 136 -17.40 -7.69 2.85
CA GLN A 136 -16.67 -8.87 2.41
C GLN A 136 -15.37 -9.08 3.19
N VAL A 137 -14.62 -8.01 3.44
CA VAL A 137 -13.38 -8.06 4.23
C VAL A 137 -13.65 -8.57 5.65
N GLU A 138 -14.74 -8.13 6.29
CA GLU A 138 -15.19 -8.62 7.60
C GLU A 138 -15.56 -10.12 7.57
N LYS A 139 -16.09 -10.60 6.45
CA LYS A 139 -16.36 -12.05 6.24
C LYS A 139 -15.11 -12.87 5.92
N GLY A 140 -13.93 -12.25 5.96
CA GLY A 140 -12.65 -12.92 5.69
C GLY A 140 -12.23 -12.93 4.22
N TYR A 141 -12.98 -12.28 3.32
CA TYR A 141 -12.58 -12.18 1.92
C TYR A 141 -11.28 -11.40 1.78
N ARG A 142 -10.39 -11.88 0.89
CA ARG A 142 -9.20 -11.18 0.42
C ARG A 142 -9.15 -11.24 -1.10
N MET A 143 -8.64 -10.17 -1.73
CA MET A 143 -8.55 -10.10 -3.18
C MET A 143 -7.63 -11.20 -3.72
N SER A 144 -8.02 -11.82 -4.84
CA SER A 144 -7.16 -12.76 -5.55
C SER A 144 -5.96 -12.06 -6.17
N ALA A 145 -4.90 -12.83 -6.45
CA ALA A 145 -3.72 -12.33 -7.12
C ALA A 145 -4.07 -11.69 -8.48
N PRO A 146 -3.52 -10.50 -8.81
CA PRO A 146 -3.63 -9.94 -10.14
C PRO A 146 -3.05 -10.87 -11.21
N GLN A 147 -3.52 -10.75 -12.46
CA GLN A 147 -2.99 -11.54 -13.57
C GLN A 147 -1.49 -11.28 -13.74
N LYS A 148 -0.69 -12.36 -13.88
CA LYS A 148 0.79 -12.32 -14.02
C LYS A 148 1.54 -11.77 -12.79
N CYS A 149 0.86 -11.62 -11.64
CA CYS A 149 1.51 -11.31 -10.37
C CYS A 149 2.42 -12.48 -9.95
N PRO A 150 3.70 -12.23 -9.58
CA PRO A 150 4.56 -13.27 -9.02
C PRO A 150 4.00 -13.81 -7.69
N GLU A 151 4.09 -15.12 -7.49
CA GLU A 151 3.58 -15.80 -6.29
C GLU A 151 4.17 -15.22 -4.99
N ASP A 152 5.48 -14.95 -4.98
CA ASP A 152 6.16 -14.38 -3.80
C ASP A 152 5.61 -13.00 -3.43
N ILE A 153 5.19 -12.21 -4.42
CA ILE A 153 4.58 -10.91 -4.19
C ILE A 153 3.17 -11.07 -3.60
N TYR A 154 2.39 -12.02 -4.12
CA TYR A 154 1.06 -12.28 -3.59
C TYR A 154 1.11 -12.80 -2.14
N LYS A 155 2.09 -13.62 -1.78
CA LYS A 155 2.33 -14.03 -0.39
C LYS A 155 2.61 -12.86 0.56
N ILE A 156 3.32 -11.84 0.08
CA ILE A 156 3.50 -10.59 0.85
C ILE A 156 2.14 -9.90 1.03
N MET A 157 1.35 -9.74 -0.04
CA MET A 157 0.01 -9.12 0.05
C MET A 157 -0.89 -9.84 1.06
N GLN A 158 -0.93 -11.18 1.02
CA GLN A 158 -1.76 -11.97 1.94
C GLN A 158 -1.38 -11.74 3.41
N ARG A 159 -0.09 -11.68 3.73
CA ARG A 159 0.37 -11.38 5.09
C ARG A 159 0.07 -9.93 5.52
N CYS A 160 0.14 -8.98 4.59
CA CYS A 160 -0.30 -7.61 4.87
C CYS A 160 -1.78 -7.52 5.24
N TRP A 161 -2.60 -8.46 4.76
CA TRP A 161 -4.05 -8.51 5.02
C TRP A 161 -4.46 -9.50 6.10
N ASP A 162 -3.56 -9.89 7.00
CA ASP A 162 -3.98 -10.61 8.20
C ASP A 162 -5.00 -9.77 8.97
N TYR A 163 -6.09 -10.42 9.43
CA TYR A 163 -7.12 -9.71 10.18
C TYR A 163 -6.58 -9.21 11.52
N ASN A 164 -5.72 -10.00 12.17
CA ASN A 164 -5.02 -9.56 13.38
C ASN A 164 -3.86 -8.62 13.01
N PRO A 165 -3.87 -7.34 13.42
CA PRO A 165 -2.79 -6.40 13.11
C PRO A 165 -1.42 -6.88 13.55
N GLU A 166 -1.32 -7.58 14.69
CA GLU A 166 -0.05 -8.05 15.26
C GLU A 166 0.61 -9.18 14.43
N MET A 167 -0.17 -9.86 13.59
CA MET A 167 0.33 -10.90 12.70
C MET A 167 0.87 -10.34 11.38
N ARG A 168 0.66 -9.04 11.12
CA ARG A 168 1.14 -8.38 9.91
C ARG A 168 2.65 -8.12 10.03
N PRO A 169 3.42 -8.27 8.94
CA PRO A 169 4.86 -8.01 8.96
C PRO A 169 5.15 -6.52 9.13
N LYS A 170 6.34 -6.19 9.61
CA LYS A 170 6.82 -4.80 9.65
C LYS A 170 7.29 -4.33 8.28
N PHE A 171 7.27 -3.03 8.03
CA PHE A 171 7.75 -2.49 6.75
C PHE A 171 9.22 -2.83 6.49
N SER A 172 10.03 -2.85 7.54
CA SER A 172 11.45 -3.25 7.44
C SER A 172 11.66 -4.70 6.97
N GLU A 173 10.74 -5.62 7.31
CA GLU A 173 10.78 -7.01 6.88
C GLU A 173 10.36 -7.15 5.42
N ILE A 174 9.24 -6.50 5.05
CA ILE A 174 8.76 -6.42 3.66
C ILE A 174 9.86 -5.88 2.74
N HIS A 175 10.52 -4.78 3.14
CA HIS A 175 11.58 -4.16 2.35
C HIS A 175 12.77 -5.12 2.11
N LYS A 176 13.18 -5.87 3.14
CA LYS A 176 14.25 -6.88 3.01
C LYS A 176 13.87 -7.99 2.02
N GLU A 177 12.64 -8.47 2.10
CA GLU A 177 12.14 -9.53 1.22
C GLU A 177 12.04 -9.08 -0.24
N LEU A 178 11.47 -7.89 -0.48
CA LEU A 178 11.41 -7.30 -1.83
C LEU A 178 12.80 -7.04 -2.41
N SER A 179 13.77 -6.64 -1.58
CA SER A 179 15.17 -6.46 -1.99
C SER A 179 15.79 -7.79 -2.45
N ALA A 180 15.52 -8.88 -1.74
CA ALA A 180 15.95 -10.22 -2.13
C ALA A 180 15.28 -10.68 -3.45
N LEU A 181 13.98 -10.44 -3.61
CA LEU A 181 13.25 -10.77 -4.84
C LEU A 181 13.77 -9.97 -6.04
N LYS A 182 14.06 -8.68 -5.86
CA LYS A 182 14.63 -7.83 -6.92
C LYS A 182 15.95 -8.39 -7.44
N LYS A 183 16.82 -8.90 -6.55
CA LYS A 183 18.10 -9.53 -6.93
C LYS A 183 17.91 -10.81 -7.75
N LYS A 184 16.92 -11.63 -7.40
CA LYS A 184 16.58 -12.85 -8.15
C LYS A 184 16.07 -12.54 -9.57
N VAL A 185 15.32 -11.45 -9.74
CA VAL A 185 14.78 -11.03 -11.04
C VAL A 185 15.81 -10.28 -11.91
N THR A 186 16.94 -9.87 -11.33
CA THR A 186 18.06 -9.22 -12.05
C THR A 186 19.21 -10.14 -12.41
N SER A 187 19.22 -11.36 -11.86
CA SER A 187 20.20 -12.42 -12.18
C SER A 187 19.68 -13.26 -13.34
#